data_AF-A0A0B6Y7R7-F1
#
_entry.id   AF-A0A0B6Y7R7-F1
#
_cell.length_a   1.000
_cell.length_b   1.000
_cell.length_c   1.000
_cell.angle_alpha   90.00
_cell.angle_beta   90.00
_cell.angle_gamma   90.00
#
_symmetry.space_group_name_H-M   'P 1'
#
loop_
_entity.id
_entity.type
_entity.pdbx_description
1 polymer ?
#
loop_
_entity_poly.entity_id
_entity_poly.type
_entity_poly.pdbx_seq_one_letter_code
_entity_poly.pdbx_strand_id
1 'polypeptide(L)'
;PADAEVITEIVTEIPMQNIKRQKTEEEVCLDDGIVYDEEFAQQPAPQYQNLIIQHMDIAEPLSTLKRLLEIRLQCSLADHQFYLQDSIELDSSKSLVDQCVQGEGM
;
A
#
# COMPACT_ATOMS: atom_id res chain seq x y z
N PRO A 1 12.81 58.69 3.48
CA PRO A 1 13.15 57.49 4.29
C PRO A 1 12.37 56.27 3.75
N ALA A 2 12.91 55.34 2.93
CA ALA A 2 14.19 54.60 3.01
C ALA A 2 14.36 54.05 4.45
N ASP A 3 14.31 52.75 4.74
CA ASP A 3 14.84 51.57 4.03
C ASP A 3 14.03 50.31 4.38
N ALA A 4 13.84 49.40 3.42
CA ALA A 4 13.49 48.00 3.68
C ALA A 4 14.74 47.17 3.41
N GLU A 5 15.31 46.58 4.47
CA GLU A 5 16.56 45.82 4.40
C GLU A 5 16.41 44.54 3.57
N VAL A 6 17.32 44.42 2.61
CA VAL A 6 17.61 43.25 1.79
C VAL A 6 18.35 42.24 2.65
N ILE A 7 17.83 41.02 2.79
CA ILE A 7 18.61 39.88 3.28
C ILE A 7 18.79 38.90 2.13
N THR A 8 19.84 39.14 1.35
CA THR A 8 20.54 38.15 0.54
C THR A 8 21.61 37.50 1.40
N GLU A 9 21.88 36.20 1.22
CA GLU A 9 23.14 35.46 1.51
C GLU A 9 22.80 33.97 1.81
N ILE A 10 23.43 32.89 1.33
CA ILE A 10 24.65 32.60 0.57
C ILE A 10 24.46 31.19 -0.04
N VAL A 11 24.92 30.98 -1.28
CA VAL A 11 25.16 29.64 -1.85
C VAL A 11 26.55 29.18 -1.40
N THR A 12 26.68 28.00 -0.78
CA THR A 12 27.97 27.34 -0.60
C THR A 12 27.92 25.85 -0.97
N GLU A 13 28.96 25.45 -1.67
CA GLU A 13 29.11 24.29 -2.52
C GLU A 13 29.43 22.97 -1.78
N ILE A 14 29.25 21.86 -2.50
CA ILE A 14 29.47 20.46 -2.11
C ILE A 14 30.98 20.13 -2.02
N PRO A 15 31.40 19.13 -1.21
CA PRO A 15 32.32 18.12 -1.78
C PRO A 15 31.97 16.66 -1.45
N MET A 16 32.16 15.81 -2.47
CA MET A 16 32.08 14.35 -2.49
C MET A 16 33.10 13.64 -1.59
N GLN A 17 32.82 12.37 -1.22
CA GLN A 17 33.67 11.14 -1.25
C GLN A 17 33.28 10.16 -0.10
N ASN A 18 33.29 8.82 -0.14
CA ASN A 18 33.40 7.75 -1.14
C ASN A 18 33.41 6.42 -0.33
N ILE A 19 32.41 5.52 -0.43
CA ILE A 19 32.54 4.11 0.01
C ILE A 19 32.00 3.20 -1.08
N LYS A 20 32.93 2.51 -1.76
CA LYS A 20 32.71 1.51 -2.82
C LYS A 20 32.62 0.10 -2.23
N ARG A 21 31.71 -0.73 -2.76
CA ARG A 21 31.73 -2.21 -3.00
C ARG A 21 30.29 -2.58 -3.44
N GLN A 22 29.94 -3.26 -4.54
CA GLN A 22 30.63 -3.98 -5.61
C GLN A 22 29.61 -4.23 -6.76
N LYS A 23 30.09 -4.36 -8.00
CA LYS A 23 29.44 -4.33 -9.33
C LYS A 23 28.56 -5.56 -9.68
N THR A 24 27.41 -5.38 -10.36
CA THR A 24 26.87 -6.22 -11.47
C THR A 24 25.79 -5.41 -12.22
N GLU A 25 26.12 -4.59 -13.23
CA GLU A 25 25.81 -4.76 -14.67
C GLU A 25 24.35 -5.15 -15.03
N GLU A 26 23.50 -4.14 -15.32
CA GLU A 26 22.61 -4.14 -16.49
C GLU A 26 22.19 -2.67 -16.79
N GLU A 27 22.72 -2.12 -17.88
CA GLU A 27 22.13 -0.97 -18.54
C GLU A 27 20.93 -1.47 -19.35
N VAL A 28 19.77 -0.83 -19.24
CA VAL A 28 18.72 -0.94 -20.28
C VAL A 28 18.15 0.44 -20.55
N CYS A 29 18.10 0.72 -21.85
CA CYS A 29 18.07 2.03 -22.46
C CYS A 29 16.76 2.80 -22.22
N LEU A 30 16.89 4.11 -21.98
CA LEU A 30 15.80 5.08 -22.09
C LEU A 30 15.62 5.42 -23.57
N ASP A 31 14.70 4.77 -24.28
CA ASP A 31 14.09 5.31 -25.50
C ASP A 31 12.89 4.45 -25.95
N ASP A 32 11.67 4.90 -25.61
CA ASP A 32 10.53 4.92 -26.53
C ASP A 32 9.43 5.82 -25.92
N GLY A 33 8.99 6.80 -26.69
CA GLY A 33 8.22 7.95 -26.21
C GLY A 33 6.82 7.60 -25.71
N ILE A 34 6.66 7.49 -24.39
CA ILE A 34 5.36 7.61 -23.73
C ILE A 34 5.27 9.04 -23.19
N VAL A 35 4.51 9.88 -23.87
CA VAL A 35 3.92 11.07 -23.23
C VAL A 35 2.97 10.53 -22.17
N TYR A 36 3.36 10.62 -20.89
CA TYR A 36 2.43 10.39 -19.80
C TYR A 36 1.44 11.55 -19.80
N ASP A 37 0.34 11.39 -20.52
CA ASP A 37 -0.85 12.22 -20.36
C ASP A 37 -1.47 11.85 -19.00
N GLU A 38 -0.90 12.37 -17.92
CA GLU A 38 -1.40 12.21 -16.55
C GLU A 38 -2.56 13.18 -16.28
N GLU A 39 -3.55 13.25 -17.17
CA GLU A 39 -4.90 13.53 -16.72
C GLU A 39 -5.44 12.26 -16.04
N PHE A 40 -4.95 12.00 -14.82
CA PHE A 40 -5.67 11.17 -13.86
C PHE A 40 -7.03 11.83 -13.65
N ALA A 41 -8.01 11.41 -14.46
CA ALA A 41 -9.40 11.66 -14.16
C ALA A 41 -9.62 11.13 -12.74
N GLN A 42 -9.67 12.04 -11.76
CA GLN A 42 -10.09 11.76 -10.41
C GLN A 42 -11.56 11.38 -10.50
N GLN A 43 -11.82 10.14 -10.93
CA GLN A 43 -13.13 9.55 -10.80
C GLN A 43 -13.44 9.64 -9.30
N PRO A 44 -14.56 10.28 -8.90
CA PRO A 44 -14.91 10.37 -7.50
C PRO A 44 -14.96 8.93 -6.98
N ALA A 45 -14.14 8.66 -5.96
CA ALA A 45 -14.00 7.32 -5.42
C ALA A 45 -15.41 6.77 -5.16
N PRO A 46 -15.77 5.59 -5.69
CA PRO A 46 -17.05 4.98 -5.41
C PRO A 46 -17.30 5.02 -3.90
N GLN A 47 -18.41 5.65 -3.52
CA GLN A 47 -18.77 5.83 -2.12
C GLN A 47 -19.31 4.52 -1.58
N TYR A 48 -18.42 3.56 -1.37
CA TYR A 48 -18.79 2.32 -0.74
C TYR A 48 -19.01 2.57 0.75
N GLN A 49 -20.26 2.95 1.08
CA GLN A 49 -20.70 3.03 2.46
C GLN A 49 -20.55 1.63 3.07
N ASN A 50 -19.85 1.54 4.20
CA ASN A 50 -19.58 0.31 4.96
C ASN A 50 -18.43 -0.60 4.46
N LEU A 51 -17.51 -0.10 3.62
CA LEU A 51 -16.25 -0.83 3.39
C LEU A 51 -15.20 -0.52 4.44
N ILE A 52 -14.55 -1.58 4.92
CA ILE A 52 -13.41 -1.49 5.82
C ILE A 52 -12.21 -2.11 5.10
N ILE A 53 -11.18 -1.29 4.86
CA ILE A 53 -9.90 -1.76 4.33
C ILE A 53 -8.97 -2.04 5.51
N GLN A 54 -8.53 -3.29 5.66
CA GLN A 54 -7.62 -3.73 6.73
C GLN A 54 -6.45 -4.50 6.13
N HIS A 55 -5.23 -4.02 6.38
CA HIS A 55 -4.01 -4.74 6.00
C HIS A 55 -3.77 -5.92 6.95
N MET A 56 -3.37 -7.05 6.39
CA MET A 56 -2.98 -8.27 7.09
C MET A 56 -2.08 -9.10 6.17
N ASP A 57 -1.17 -9.89 6.73
CA ASP A 57 -0.46 -10.92 5.97
C ASP A 57 -1.42 -12.06 5.60
N ILE A 58 -1.48 -12.44 4.32
CA ILE A 58 -2.40 -13.47 3.83
C ILE A 58 -2.08 -14.88 4.33
N ALA A 59 -0.85 -15.10 4.82
CA ALA A 59 -0.42 -16.35 5.43
C ALA A 59 -0.81 -16.47 6.91
N GLU A 60 -1.26 -15.38 7.55
CA GLU A 60 -1.81 -15.43 8.90
C GLU A 60 -3.24 -15.97 8.90
N PRO A 61 -3.67 -16.62 10.00
CA PRO A 61 -5.05 -17.08 10.13
C PRO A 61 -6.04 -15.91 10.17
N LEU A 62 -7.24 -16.11 9.64
CA LEU A 62 -8.30 -15.09 9.62
C LEU A 62 -8.73 -14.61 11.02
N SER A 63 -8.48 -15.39 12.07
CA SER A 63 -8.62 -14.94 13.46
C SER A 63 -7.80 -13.69 13.77
N THR A 64 -6.65 -13.50 13.11
CA THR A 64 -5.85 -12.28 13.20
C THR A 64 -6.60 -11.09 12.64
N LEU A 65 -7.23 -11.23 11.47
CA LEU A 65 -8.09 -10.20 10.89
C LEU A 65 -9.21 -9.80 11.84
N LYS A 66 -9.88 -10.79 12.45
CA LYS A 66 -10.95 -10.57 13.43
C LYS A 66 -10.46 -9.70 14.59
N ARG A 67 -9.34 -10.08 15.19
CA ARG A 67 -8.72 -9.33 16.29
C ARG A 67 -8.34 -7.90 15.89
N LEU A 68 -7.75 -7.71 14.70
CA LEU A 68 -7.38 -6.38 14.20
C LEU A 68 -8.61 -5.48 14.03
N LEU A 69 -9.70 -6.04 13.50
CA LEU A 69 -10.96 -5.33 13.34
C LEU A 69 -11.63 -5.03 14.68
N GLU A 70 -11.66 -5.97 15.63
CA GLU A 70 -12.21 -5.74 16.98
C GLU A 70 -11.47 -4.60 17.71
N ILE A 71 -10.14 -4.55 17.62
CA ILE A 71 -9.34 -3.46 18.20
C ILE A 71 -9.69 -2.12 17.53
N ARG A 72 -9.80 -2.10 16.20
CA ARG A 72 -10.06 -0.88 15.43
C ARG A 72 -11.48 -0.35 15.60
N LEU A 73 -12.47 -1.24 15.67
CA LEU A 73 -13.88 -0.91 15.77
C LEU A 73 -14.37 -0.79 17.22
N GLN A 74 -13.55 -1.22 18.19
CA GLN A 74 -13.87 -1.23 19.62
C GLN A 74 -15.16 -2.01 19.94
N CYS A 75 -15.40 -3.09 19.21
CA CYS A 75 -16.54 -3.98 19.39
C CYS A 75 -16.11 -5.44 19.27
N SER A 76 -16.95 -6.36 19.77
CA SER A 76 -16.72 -7.79 19.54
C SER A 76 -17.33 -8.21 18.21
N LEU A 77 -16.61 -9.05 17.51
CA LEU A 77 -17.06 -9.72 16.29
C LEU A 77 -17.34 -11.20 16.55
N ALA A 78 -17.46 -11.66 17.80
CA ALA A 78 -17.59 -13.08 18.18
C ALA A 78 -18.59 -13.84 17.29
N ASP A 79 -19.78 -13.28 17.08
CA ASP A 79 -20.88 -13.87 16.29
C ASP A 79 -20.77 -13.66 14.76
N HIS A 80 -19.66 -13.10 14.27
CA HIS A 80 -19.41 -12.89 12.85
C HIS A 80 -18.57 -14.02 12.25
N GLN A 81 -18.94 -14.39 11.02
CA GLN A 81 -18.29 -15.38 10.18
C GLN A 81 -17.54 -14.70 9.03
N PHE A 82 -16.57 -15.39 8.45
CA PHE A 82 -15.83 -14.92 7.29
C PHE A 82 -16.44 -15.49 6.01
N TYR A 83 -16.62 -14.64 5.01
CA TYR A 83 -17.03 -15.03 3.67
C TYR A 83 -16.11 -14.41 2.63
N LEU A 84 -15.76 -15.19 1.60
CA LEU A 84 -15.15 -14.68 0.38
C LEU A 84 -16.26 -14.37 -0.62
N GLN A 85 -16.34 -13.09 -1.03
CA GLN A 85 -17.30 -12.62 -2.05
C GLN A 85 -18.74 -13.11 -1.78
N ASP A 86 -19.18 -13.05 -0.52
CA ASP A 86 -20.52 -13.42 -0.04
C ASP A 86 -20.98 -14.87 -0.32
N SER A 87 -20.09 -15.74 -0.82
CA SER A 87 -20.47 -17.06 -1.33
C SER A 87 -19.78 -18.21 -0.60
N ILE A 88 -18.50 -18.03 -0.25
CA ILE A 88 -17.68 -19.11 0.32
C ILE A 88 -17.39 -18.76 1.77
N GLU A 89 -17.98 -19.52 2.71
CA GLU A 89 -17.63 -19.41 4.12
C GLU A 89 -16.18 -19.87 4.35
N LEU A 90 -15.42 -19.10 5.12
CA LEU A 90 -14.02 -19.38 5.44
C LEU A 90 -13.87 -19.74 6.92
N ASP A 91 -12.99 -20.70 7.20
CA ASP A 91 -12.57 -21.11 8.53
C ASP A 91 -11.65 -20.03 9.14
N SER A 92 -12.08 -19.49 10.28
CA SER A 92 -11.33 -18.46 11.02
C SER A 92 -9.94 -18.93 11.49
N SER A 93 -9.73 -20.24 11.64
CA SER A 93 -8.47 -20.81 12.14
C SER A 93 -7.40 -20.99 11.05
N LYS A 94 -7.76 -20.79 9.78
CA LYS A 94 -6.88 -20.98 8.62
C LYS A 94 -6.57 -19.66 7.91
N SER A 95 -5.50 -19.66 7.14
CA SER A 95 -5.12 -18.50 6.32
C SER A 95 -5.92 -18.42 5.01
N LEU A 96 -5.82 -17.29 4.31
CA LEU A 96 -6.38 -17.20 2.95
C LEU A 96 -5.60 -18.05 1.95
N VAL A 97 -4.29 -18.20 2.17
CA VAL A 97 -3.48 -19.12 1.39
C VAL A 97 -4.10 -20.51 1.50
N ASP A 98 -4.16 -21.10 2.70
CA ASP A 98 -4.64 -22.48 2.89
C ASP A 98 -6.03 -22.78 2.30
N GLN A 99 -6.90 -21.77 2.23
CA GLN A 99 -8.29 -21.91 1.80
C GLN A 99 -8.51 -21.55 0.33
N CYS A 100 -7.64 -20.75 -0.27
CA CYS A 100 -7.79 -20.26 -1.64
C CYS A 100 -6.71 -20.77 -2.62
N VAL A 101 -5.64 -21.46 -2.17
CA VAL A 101 -4.67 -22.07 -3.11
C VAL A 101 -5.21 -23.32 -3.82
N GLN A 102 -6.36 -23.87 -3.41
CA GLN A 102 -7.03 -24.94 -4.16
C GLN A 102 -7.75 -24.41 -5.42
N GLY A 103 -7.26 -23.33 -6.01
CA GLY A 103 -7.80 -22.65 -7.18
C GLY A 103 -7.95 -23.58 -8.37
N GLU A 104 -9.08 -24.28 -8.43
CA GLU A 104 -9.78 -24.41 -9.69
C GLU A 104 -10.28 -22.98 -9.99
N GLY A 105 -9.50 -22.27 -10.81
CA GLY A 105 -9.90 -20.97 -11.33
C GLY A 105 -11.31 -21.10 -11.90
N MET A 106 -12.21 -20.23 -11.44
CA MET A 106 -13.51 -20.02 -12.08
C MET A 106 -13.30 -19.51 -13.51
#